data_AF-A0A7I7SL18-F1
#
_entry.id   AF-A0A7I7SL18-F1
#
_cell.length_a   1.000
_cell.length_b   1.000
_cell.length_c   1.000
_cell.angle_alpha   90.00
_cell.angle_beta   90.00
_cell.angle_gamma   90.00
#
_symmetry.space_group_name_H-M   'P 1'
#
loop_
_entity.id
_entity.type
_entity.pdbx_description
1 polymer ?
#
loop_
_entity_poly.entity_id
_entity_poly.type
_entity_poly.pdbx_seq_one_letter_code
_entity_poly.pdbx_strand_id
1 'polypeptide(L)'
;MNSTALAAAAFGDTPGPWPLPAAHTPAQLWLRAVAAAGQGRYGSARADLADLRRRQPAGALAALSCSTEASLRRQLGGHREAAGWDGRALALAQPLGADPMALQACVDAVVGLAADALGVGRLALSGRLLEQAEQIMRRAEAPPKRLAIRLTWVSAELAMAAGRGADALTHARRGVELAEQALPGLRRHRVKSDVVLAAALCCAGSIESAREVADTALADTQTHGLVPLRWALACLLADIDSATLTSEQVAAIRDDCAGAITRRGGRWTRR
;
A
#
# COMPACT_ATOMS: atom_id res chain seq x y z
N MET A 1 -22.29 -14.13 2.48
CA MET A 1 -21.91 -13.48 3.76
C MET A 1 -20.40 -13.28 3.90
N ASN A 2 -19.56 -14.32 3.84
CA ASN A 2 -18.10 -14.17 4.00
C ASN A 2 -17.42 -13.24 2.98
N SER A 3 -17.85 -13.25 1.72
CA SER A 3 -17.25 -12.39 0.67
C SER A 3 -17.43 -10.90 0.95
N THR A 4 -18.60 -10.50 1.45
CA THR A 4 -18.91 -9.10 1.81
C THR A 4 -18.07 -8.64 2.99
N ALA A 5 -17.95 -9.48 4.04
CA ALA A 5 -17.13 -9.18 5.21
C ALA A 5 -15.63 -9.11 4.86
N LEU A 6 -15.12 -10.00 4.01
CA LEU A 6 -13.73 -9.97 3.56
C LEU A 6 -13.44 -8.76 2.66
N ALA A 7 -14.38 -8.37 1.80
CA ALA A 7 -14.26 -7.16 1.00
C ALA A 7 -14.24 -5.91 1.89
N ALA A 8 -15.11 -5.86 2.92
CA ALA A 8 -15.16 -4.78 3.89
C ALA A 8 -13.85 -4.65 4.68
N ALA A 9 -13.24 -5.78 5.08
CA ALA A 9 -11.95 -5.78 5.76
C ALA A 9 -10.76 -5.43 4.84
N ALA A 10 -10.78 -5.90 3.59
CA ALA A 10 -9.69 -5.68 2.64
C ALA A 10 -9.66 -4.24 2.11
N PHE A 11 -10.84 -3.70 1.81
CA PHE A 11 -11.01 -2.47 1.06
C PHE A 11 -12.15 -1.57 1.57
N GLY A 12 -13.00 -2.00 2.50
CA GLY A 12 -14.13 -1.21 2.97
C GLY A 12 -13.81 -0.32 4.17
N ASP A 13 -14.81 -0.15 5.02
CA ASP A 13 -14.84 0.73 6.19
C ASP A 13 -14.45 0.05 7.51
N THR A 14 -14.31 -1.27 7.50
CA THR A 14 -14.09 -2.09 8.69
C THR A 14 -12.81 -2.94 8.55
N PRO A 15 -11.62 -2.33 8.43
CA PRO A 15 -10.36 -3.07 8.27
C PRO A 15 -9.85 -3.75 9.55
N GLY A 16 -10.40 -3.41 10.72
CA GLY A 16 -9.92 -3.86 12.03
C GLY A 16 -10.27 -5.29 12.50
N PRO A 17 -11.36 -5.96 12.07
CA PRO A 17 -11.75 -7.26 12.61
C PRO A 17 -10.68 -8.35 12.48
N TRP A 18 -10.47 -9.09 13.56
CA TRP A 18 -9.69 -10.32 13.60
C TRP A 18 -10.26 -11.28 14.67
N PRO A 19 -10.37 -12.60 14.42
CA PRO A 19 -9.97 -13.32 13.20
C PRO A 19 -10.82 -12.96 11.98
N LEU A 20 -10.23 -13.04 10.78
CA LEU A 20 -10.96 -12.87 9.53
C LEU A 20 -11.80 -14.13 9.23
N PRO A 21 -12.97 -13.99 8.56
CA PRO A 21 -13.76 -15.13 8.08
C PRO A 21 -12.94 -16.12 7.26
N ALA A 22 -13.32 -17.40 7.29
CA ALA A 22 -12.71 -18.41 6.45
C ALA A 22 -12.94 -18.12 4.96
N ALA A 23 -11.88 -18.35 4.16
CA ALA A 23 -11.93 -18.24 2.71
C ALA A 23 -12.10 -19.63 2.08
N HIS A 24 -13.02 -19.72 1.13
CA HIS A 24 -13.36 -20.96 0.42
C HIS A 24 -13.14 -20.85 -1.10
N THR A 25 -12.91 -19.66 -1.61
CA THR A 25 -12.63 -19.40 -3.03
C THR A 25 -11.31 -18.65 -3.24
N PRO A 26 -10.68 -18.73 -4.43
CA PRO A 26 -9.48 -17.95 -4.75
C PRO A 26 -9.66 -16.43 -4.53
N ALA A 27 -10.82 -15.88 -4.90
CA ALA A 27 -11.12 -14.47 -4.66
C ALA A 27 -11.19 -14.12 -3.16
N GLN A 28 -11.79 -14.99 -2.35
CA GLN A 28 -11.83 -14.82 -0.89
C GLN A 28 -10.44 -14.92 -0.26
N LEU A 29 -9.58 -15.83 -0.76
CA LEU A 29 -8.18 -15.94 -0.31
C LEU A 29 -7.42 -14.64 -0.59
N TRP A 30 -7.62 -14.03 -1.76
CA TRP A 30 -7.00 -12.75 -2.09
C TRP A 30 -7.48 -11.63 -1.16
N LEU A 31 -8.79 -11.49 -0.97
CA LEU A 31 -9.35 -10.48 -0.06
C LEU A 31 -8.85 -10.67 1.37
N ARG A 32 -8.83 -11.92 1.87
CA ARG A 32 -8.33 -12.24 3.20
C ARG A 32 -6.84 -11.91 3.35
N ALA A 33 -6.04 -12.20 2.32
CA ALA A 33 -4.64 -11.82 2.30
C ALA A 33 -4.44 -10.29 2.33
N VAL A 34 -5.21 -9.53 1.55
CA VAL A 34 -5.15 -8.06 1.53
C VAL A 34 -5.54 -7.47 2.88
N ALA A 35 -6.57 -8.01 3.54
CA ALA A 35 -6.98 -7.58 4.87
C ALA A 35 -5.91 -7.91 5.92
N ALA A 36 -5.44 -9.16 5.97
CA ALA A 36 -4.39 -9.60 6.90
C ALA A 36 -3.09 -8.80 6.71
N ALA A 37 -2.72 -8.50 5.46
CA ALA A 37 -1.59 -7.62 5.14
C ALA A 37 -1.76 -6.22 5.74
N GLY A 38 -2.94 -5.61 5.59
CA GLY A 38 -3.24 -4.29 6.17
C GLY A 38 -3.12 -4.26 7.70
N GLN A 39 -3.34 -5.38 8.37
CA GLN A 39 -3.23 -5.54 9.82
C GLN A 39 -1.82 -5.97 10.29
N GLY A 40 -0.85 -6.09 9.39
CA GLY A 40 0.51 -6.55 9.69
C GLY A 40 0.63 -8.06 9.93
N ARG A 41 -0.36 -8.86 9.51
CA ARG A 41 -0.39 -10.33 9.66
C ARG A 41 0.18 -11.05 8.45
N TYR A 42 1.45 -10.81 8.18
CA TYR A 42 2.09 -11.18 6.91
C TYR A 42 2.22 -12.70 6.71
N GLY A 43 2.41 -13.48 7.78
CA GLY A 43 2.41 -14.94 7.70
C GLY A 43 1.06 -15.49 7.20
N SER A 44 -0.05 -14.99 7.75
CA SER A 44 -1.40 -15.35 7.29
C SER A 44 -1.64 -14.91 5.86
N ALA A 45 -1.26 -13.66 5.53
CA ALA A 45 -1.42 -13.15 4.17
C ALA A 45 -0.65 -14.01 3.15
N ARG A 46 0.62 -14.31 3.41
CA ARG A 46 1.43 -15.16 2.52
C ARG A 46 0.90 -16.57 2.39
N ALA A 47 0.36 -17.16 3.47
CA ALA A 47 -0.25 -18.48 3.43
C ALA A 47 -1.47 -18.51 2.48
N ASP A 48 -2.36 -17.52 2.60
CA ASP A 48 -3.54 -17.38 1.73
C ASP A 48 -3.14 -17.13 0.27
N LEU A 49 -2.13 -16.27 0.03
CA LEU A 49 -1.62 -15.99 -1.31
C LEU A 49 -0.97 -17.22 -1.96
N ALA A 50 -0.23 -18.01 -1.18
CA ALA A 50 0.37 -19.26 -1.65
C ALA A 50 -0.71 -20.30 -1.99
N ASP A 51 -1.75 -20.41 -1.16
CA ASP A 51 -2.87 -21.32 -1.43
C ASP A 51 -3.67 -20.90 -2.67
N LEU A 52 -3.92 -19.60 -2.84
CA LEU A 52 -4.54 -19.05 -4.04
C LEU A 52 -3.74 -19.46 -5.28
N ARG A 53 -2.43 -19.22 -5.31
CA ARG A 53 -1.59 -19.54 -6.48
C ARG A 53 -1.50 -21.03 -6.77
N ARG A 54 -1.64 -21.90 -5.77
CA ARG A 54 -1.72 -23.35 -5.99
C ARG A 54 -3.04 -23.75 -6.65
N ARG A 55 -4.16 -23.18 -6.20
CA ARG A 55 -5.50 -23.49 -6.74
C ARG A 55 -5.76 -22.85 -8.11
N GLN A 56 -5.18 -21.68 -8.34
CA GLN A 56 -5.34 -20.88 -9.54
C GLN A 56 -3.99 -20.25 -9.93
N PRO A 57 -3.15 -20.97 -10.71
CA PRO A 57 -1.80 -20.53 -11.03
C PRO A 57 -1.74 -19.44 -12.12
N ALA A 58 -2.85 -19.18 -12.82
CA ALA A 58 -2.92 -18.21 -13.92
C ALA A 58 -4.17 -17.32 -13.84
N GLY A 59 -4.18 -16.26 -14.65
CA GLY A 59 -5.25 -15.27 -14.71
C GLY A 59 -5.09 -14.12 -13.72
N ALA A 60 -6.04 -13.18 -13.74
CA ALA A 60 -5.88 -11.91 -13.03
C ALA A 60 -5.79 -12.06 -11.50
N LEU A 61 -6.45 -13.05 -10.89
CA LEU A 61 -6.29 -13.33 -9.45
C LEU A 61 -4.87 -13.81 -9.09
N ALA A 62 -4.23 -14.62 -9.95
CA ALA A 62 -2.86 -15.04 -9.75
C ALA A 62 -1.90 -13.84 -9.86
N ALA A 63 -2.16 -12.94 -10.82
CA ALA A 63 -1.42 -11.69 -10.97
C ALA A 63 -1.58 -10.77 -9.74
N LEU A 64 -2.81 -10.52 -9.30
CA LEU A 64 -3.10 -9.75 -8.08
C LEU A 64 -2.45 -10.37 -6.83
N SER A 65 -2.41 -11.70 -6.76
CA SER A 65 -1.70 -12.42 -5.69
C SER A 65 -0.19 -12.15 -5.70
N CYS A 66 0.43 -12.12 -6.89
CA CYS A 66 1.84 -11.78 -7.05
C CYS A 66 2.11 -10.31 -6.65
N SER A 67 1.29 -9.36 -7.11
CA SER A 67 1.45 -7.94 -6.70
C SER A 67 1.18 -7.69 -5.22
N THR A 68 0.32 -8.52 -4.59
CA THR A 68 0.13 -8.45 -3.13
C THR A 68 1.38 -8.95 -2.40
N GLU A 69 2.00 -10.04 -2.85
CA GLU A 69 3.29 -10.51 -2.30
C GLU A 69 4.40 -9.46 -2.48
N ALA A 70 4.47 -8.82 -3.66
CA ALA A 70 5.41 -7.73 -3.93
C ALA A 70 5.24 -6.58 -2.93
N SER A 71 4.00 -6.13 -2.71
CA SER A 71 3.69 -5.08 -1.74
C SER A 71 4.14 -5.43 -0.32
N LEU A 72 3.94 -6.67 0.13
CA LEU A 72 4.40 -7.14 1.44
C LEU A 72 5.93 -7.08 1.58
N ARG A 73 6.65 -7.42 0.51
CA ARG A 73 8.12 -7.37 0.47
C ARG A 73 8.62 -5.94 0.50
N ARG A 74 8.03 -5.07 -0.32
CA ARG A 74 8.36 -3.65 -0.42
C ARG A 74 8.22 -2.90 0.90
N GLN A 75 7.12 -3.15 1.63
CA GLN A 75 6.87 -2.52 2.93
C GLN A 75 7.94 -2.84 3.98
N LEU A 76 8.72 -3.91 3.77
CA LEU A 76 9.79 -4.35 4.65
C LEU A 76 11.18 -4.09 4.04
N GLY A 77 11.27 -3.21 3.03
CA GLY A 77 12.50 -2.79 2.36
C GLY A 77 12.98 -3.71 1.23
N GLY A 78 12.27 -4.80 0.93
CA GLY A 78 12.67 -5.82 -0.04
C GLY A 78 12.36 -5.46 -1.50
N HIS A 79 12.80 -4.28 -1.97
CA HIS A 79 12.43 -3.75 -3.30
C HIS A 79 12.87 -4.63 -4.47
N ARG A 80 14.09 -5.19 -4.43
CA ARG A 80 14.58 -6.08 -5.50
C ARG A 80 13.77 -7.36 -5.63
N GLU A 81 13.41 -7.97 -4.50
CA GLU A 81 12.55 -9.16 -4.48
C GLU A 81 11.13 -8.82 -4.95
N ALA A 82 10.59 -7.68 -4.49
CA ALA A 82 9.26 -7.19 -4.87
C ALA A 82 9.15 -6.96 -6.38
N ALA A 83 10.17 -6.37 -7.02
CA ALA A 83 10.20 -6.16 -8.46
C ALA A 83 10.07 -7.47 -9.25
N GLY A 84 10.69 -8.56 -8.77
CA GLY A 84 10.54 -9.89 -9.37
C GLY A 84 9.10 -10.42 -9.29
N TRP A 85 8.38 -10.12 -8.20
CA TRP A 85 6.98 -10.51 -8.04
C TRP A 85 6.04 -9.66 -8.90
N ASP A 86 6.22 -8.35 -8.96
CA ASP A 86 5.41 -7.50 -9.84
C ASP A 86 5.70 -7.75 -11.32
N GLY A 87 6.93 -8.12 -11.69
CA GLY A 87 7.25 -8.59 -13.05
C GLY A 87 6.47 -9.86 -13.43
N ARG A 88 6.37 -10.83 -12.50
CA ARG A 88 5.52 -12.03 -12.70
C ARG A 88 4.05 -11.65 -12.79
N ALA A 89 3.57 -10.72 -11.97
CA ALA A 89 2.19 -10.25 -12.01
C ALA A 89 1.85 -9.63 -13.38
N LEU A 90 2.75 -8.80 -13.93
CA LEU A 90 2.57 -8.19 -15.24
C LEU A 90 2.51 -9.24 -16.35
N ALA A 91 3.42 -10.22 -16.34
CA ALA A 91 3.42 -11.31 -17.33
C ALA A 91 2.13 -12.16 -17.28
N LEU A 92 1.55 -12.35 -16.09
CA LEU A 92 0.27 -13.06 -15.92
C LEU A 92 -0.94 -12.24 -16.36
N ALA A 93 -0.88 -10.90 -16.28
CA ALA A 93 -1.98 -10.01 -16.62
C ALA A 93 -2.06 -9.70 -18.13
N GLN A 94 -0.92 -9.59 -18.81
CA GLN A 94 -0.85 -9.19 -20.23
C GLN A 94 -1.69 -10.04 -21.21
N PRO A 95 -1.79 -11.38 -21.09
CA PRO A 95 -2.55 -12.18 -22.06
C PRO A 95 -4.07 -12.03 -21.98
N LEU A 96 -4.60 -11.33 -20.97
CA LEU A 96 -6.03 -11.38 -20.61
C LEU A 96 -6.90 -10.32 -21.32
N GLY A 97 -6.31 -9.48 -22.18
CA GLY A 97 -7.05 -8.52 -22.98
C GLY A 97 -7.79 -7.46 -22.15
N ALA A 98 -9.06 -7.19 -22.51
CA ALA A 98 -9.86 -6.10 -21.95
C ALA A 98 -10.62 -6.44 -20.65
N ASP A 99 -10.31 -7.56 -19.98
CA ASP A 99 -10.93 -7.90 -18.69
C ASP A 99 -10.63 -6.80 -17.64
N PRO A 100 -11.65 -6.21 -16.97
CA PRO A 100 -11.44 -5.18 -15.96
C PRO A 100 -10.52 -5.61 -14.81
N MET A 101 -10.55 -6.90 -14.42
CA MET A 101 -9.67 -7.41 -13.36
C MET A 101 -8.23 -7.57 -13.86
N ALA A 102 -8.02 -7.92 -15.13
CA ALA A 102 -6.72 -7.91 -15.78
C ALA A 102 -6.13 -6.50 -15.90
N LEU A 103 -6.94 -5.50 -16.25
CA LEU A 103 -6.51 -4.09 -16.22
C LEU A 103 -6.01 -3.72 -14.82
N GLN A 104 -6.79 -4.06 -13.79
CA GLN A 104 -6.41 -3.81 -12.40
C GLN A 104 -5.08 -4.48 -12.05
N ALA A 105 -4.91 -5.76 -12.41
CA ALA A 105 -3.68 -6.50 -12.14
C ALA A 105 -2.47 -5.89 -12.87
N CYS A 106 -2.65 -5.47 -14.12
CA CYS A 106 -1.62 -4.83 -14.93
C CYS A 106 -1.17 -3.50 -14.30
N VAL A 107 -2.12 -2.62 -13.95
CA VAL A 107 -1.81 -1.33 -13.34
C VAL A 107 -1.16 -1.51 -11.96
N ASP A 108 -1.65 -2.42 -11.12
CA ASP A 108 -1.03 -2.71 -9.83
C ASP A 108 0.43 -3.16 -9.97
N ALA A 109 0.70 -4.02 -10.96
CA ALA A 109 2.05 -4.50 -11.25
C ALA A 109 2.96 -3.39 -11.75
N VAL A 110 2.51 -2.56 -12.69
CA VAL A 110 3.32 -1.46 -13.24
C VAL A 110 3.60 -0.39 -12.18
N VAL A 111 2.59 0.02 -11.39
CA VAL A 111 2.78 0.95 -10.26
C VAL A 111 3.68 0.34 -9.18
N GLY A 112 3.58 -0.98 -8.96
CA GLY A 112 4.47 -1.71 -8.07
C GLY A 112 5.92 -1.70 -8.53
N LEU A 113 6.18 -1.99 -9.80
CA LEU A 113 7.50 -1.87 -10.43
C LEU A 113 8.06 -0.46 -10.34
N ALA A 114 7.22 0.57 -10.50
CA ALA A 114 7.63 1.96 -10.32
C ALA A 114 8.12 2.20 -8.88
N ALA A 115 7.34 1.78 -7.88
CA ALA A 115 7.69 1.92 -6.47
C ALA A 115 8.98 1.15 -6.10
N ASP A 116 9.22 -0.01 -6.71
CA ASP A 116 10.47 -0.75 -6.48
C ASP A 116 11.67 -0.13 -7.19
N ALA A 117 11.48 0.40 -8.40
CA ALA A 117 12.51 1.18 -9.09
C ALA A 117 12.89 2.43 -8.27
N LEU A 118 11.89 3.14 -7.73
CA LEU A 118 12.07 4.25 -6.81
C LEU A 118 12.87 3.83 -5.56
N GLY A 119 12.45 2.74 -4.91
CA GLY A 119 13.08 2.23 -3.68
C GLY A 119 14.54 1.79 -3.83
N VAL A 120 15.02 1.58 -5.06
CA VAL A 120 16.44 1.31 -5.38
C VAL A 120 17.14 2.47 -6.10
N GLY A 121 16.55 3.68 -6.08
CA GLY A 121 17.15 4.90 -6.61
C GLY A 121 17.06 5.09 -8.14
N ARG A 122 16.30 4.25 -8.85
CA ARG A 122 16.13 4.36 -10.32
C ARG A 122 14.99 5.30 -10.69
N LEU A 123 15.14 6.58 -10.32
CA LEU A 123 14.08 7.59 -10.44
C LEU A 123 13.52 7.73 -11.86
N ALA A 124 14.39 7.78 -12.88
CA ALA A 124 13.96 7.89 -14.28
C ALA A 124 13.16 6.66 -14.76
N LEU A 125 13.48 5.47 -14.28
CA LEU A 125 12.69 4.26 -14.58
C LEU A 125 11.33 4.32 -13.88
N SER A 126 11.30 4.75 -12.61
CA SER A 126 10.05 4.95 -11.87
C SER A 126 9.13 5.91 -12.61
N GLY A 127 9.64 7.05 -13.09
CA GLY A 127 8.85 8.03 -13.85
C GLY A 127 8.20 7.43 -15.10
N ARG A 128 8.99 6.73 -15.94
CA ARG A 128 8.45 6.08 -17.15
C ARG A 128 7.39 5.02 -16.85
N LEU A 129 7.56 4.26 -15.77
CA LEU A 129 6.57 3.26 -15.36
C LEU A 129 5.26 3.91 -14.87
N LEU A 130 5.33 5.05 -14.17
CA LEU A 130 4.13 5.81 -13.78
C LEU A 130 3.40 6.38 -15.00
N GLU A 131 4.13 6.95 -15.96
CA GLU A 131 3.56 7.41 -17.24
C GLU A 131 2.86 6.28 -17.98
N GLN A 132 3.47 5.09 -18.01
CA GLN A 132 2.86 3.90 -18.60
C GLN A 132 1.57 3.48 -17.86
N ALA A 133 1.58 3.48 -16.52
CA ALA A 133 0.40 3.16 -15.73
C ALA A 133 -0.74 4.15 -15.99
N GLU A 134 -0.45 5.45 -16.10
CA GLU A 134 -1.41 6.49 -16.47
C GLU A 134 -2.01 6.27 -17.86
N GLN A 135 -1.17 5.92 -18.85
CA GLN A 135 -1.64 5.61 -20.21
C GLN A 135 -2.59 4.40 -20.21
N ILE A 136 -2.29 3.36 -19.43
CA ILE A 136 -3.17 2.19 -19.29
C ILE A 136 -4.51 2.60 -18.66
N MET A 137 -4.47 3.37 -17.56
CA MET A 137 -5.69 3.81 -16.87
C MET A 137 -6.56 4.74 -17.73
N ARG A 138 -5.97 5.63 -18.55
CA ARG A 138 -6.72 6.52 -19.46
C ARG A 138 -7.51 5.77 -20.53
N ARG A 139 -7.11 4.55 -20.88
CA ARG A 139 -7.82 3.71 -21.86
C ARG A 139 -9.01 2.97 -21.25
N ALA A 140 -9.10 2.91 -19.92
CA ALA A 140 -10.21 2.30 -19.23
C ALA A 140 -11.37 3.29 -19.11
N GLU A 141 -12.59 2.84 -19.38
CA GLU A 141 -13.80 3.65 -19.28
C GLU A 141 -14.05 4.13 -17.83
N ALA A 142 -13.79 3.27 -16.85
CA ALA A 142 -13.92 3.58 -15.43
C ALA A 142 -12.83 2.86 -14.60
N PRO A 143 -11.61 3.40 -14.49
CA PRO A 143 -10.55 2.79 -13.71
C PRO A 143 -10.92 2.76 -12.21
N PRO A 144 -10.67 1.65 -11.48
CA PRO A 144 -10.91 1.60 -10.05
C PRO A 144 -10.21 2.73 -9.28
N LYS A 145 -10.94 3.49 -8.46
CA LYS A 145 -10.41 4.61 -7.64
C LYS A 145 -9.13 4.26 -6.88
N ARG A 146 -9.05 3.01 -6.38
CA ARG A 146 -7.88 2.47 -5.68
C ARG A 146 -6.58 2.60 -6.49
N LEU A 147 -6.63 2.37 -7.80
CA LEU A 147 -5.46 2.44 -8.68
C LEU A 147 -4.99 3.88 -8.85
N ALA A 148 -5.93 4.81 -9.04
CA ALA A 148 -5.63 6.23 -9.12
C ALA A 148 -4.97 6.74 -7.82
N ILE A 149 -5.49 6.34 -6.65
CA ILE A 149 -4.88 6.68 -5.35
C ILE A 149 -3.47 6.09 -5.22
N ARG A 150 -3.25 4.83 -5.63
CA ARG A 150 -1.92 4.23 -5.57
C ARG A 150 -0.91 4.92 -6.49
N LEU A 151 -1.36 5.35 -7.67
CA LEU A 151 -0.53 6.11 -8.59
C LEU A 151 -0.06 7.41 -7.93
N THR A 152 -0.96 8.18 -7.31
CA THR A 152 -0.58 9.45 -6.67
C THR A 152 0.41 9.27 -5.54
N TRP A 153 0.32 8.18 -4.77
CA TRP A 153 1.32 7.88 -3.74
C TRP A 153 2.72 7.74 -4.31
N VAL A 154 2.90 6.92 -5.34
CA VAL A 154 4.22 6.67 -5.92
C VAL A 154 4.73 7.89 -6.69
N SER A 155 3.84 8.66 -7.33
CA SER A 155 4.19 9.95 -7.94
C SER A 155 4.66 10.98 -6.90
N ALA A 156 4.00 11.06 -5.74
CA ALA A 156 4.43 11.91 -4.63
C ALA A 156 5.79 11.46 -4.08
N GLU A 157 5.97 10.15 -3.84
CA GLU A 157 7.23 9.59 -3.36
C GLU A 157 8.38 9.81 -4.36
N LEU A 158 8.12 9.72 -5.68
CA LEU A 158 9.09 10.04 -6.72
C LEU A 158 9.46 11.54 -6.72
N ALA A 159 8.48 12.42 -6.55
CA ALA A 159 8.73 13.86 -6.47
C ALA A 159 9.56 14.20 -5.22
N MET A 160 9.27 13.60 -4.07
CA MET A 160 10.08 13.73 -2.84
C MET A 160 11.53 13.28 -3.08
N ALA A 161 11.72 12.08 -3.63
CA ALA A 161 13.06 11.54 -3.90
C ALA A 161 13.86 12.37 -4.90
N ALA A 162 13.19 13.15 -5.74
CA ALA A 162 13.81 14.05 -6.70
C ALA A 162 13.94 15.50 -6.21
N GLY A 163 13.65 15.78 -4.94
CA GLY A 163 13.74 17.12 -4.35
C GLY A 163 12.67 18.11 -4.83
N ARG A 164 11.57 17.63 -5.43
CA ARG A 164 10.46 18.45 -5.94
C ARG A 164 9.32 18.50 -4.93
N GLY A 165 9.54 19.19 -3.81
CA GLY A 165 8.58 19.26 -2.69
C GLY A 165 7.19 19.78 -3.09
N ALA A 166 7.11 20.80 -3.95
CA ALA A 166 5.84 21.33 -4.42
C ALA A 166 5.03 20.29 -5.23
N ASP A 167 5.68 19.58 -6.15
CA ASP A 167 5.05 18.49 -6.92
C ASP A 167 4.60 17.34 -6.01
N ALA A 168 5.42 17.01 -5.01
CA ALA A 168 5.09 15.98 -4.03
C ALA A 168 3.79 16.32 -3.28
N LEU A 169 3.64 17.58 -2.85
CA LEU A 169 2.42 18.05 -2.20
C LEU A 169 1.21 17.99 -3.12
N THR A 170 1.36 18.41 -4.38
CA THR A 170 0.28 18.34 -5.38
C THR A 170 -0.23 16.90 -5.53
N HIS A 171 0.68 15.93 -5.70
CA HIS A 171 0.31 14.53 -5.82
C HIS A 171 -0.29 13.97 -4.51
N ALA A 172 0.30 14.29 -3.35
CA ALA A 172 -0.18 13.78 -2.07
C ALA A 172 -1.58 14.29 -1.72
N ARG A 173 -1.84 15.60 -1.91
CA ARG A 173 -3.18 16.21 -1.74
C ARG A 173 -4.19 15.58 -2.68
N ARG A 174 -3.82 15.35 -3.94
CA ARG A 174 -4.68 14.63 -4.89
C ARG A 174 -5.01 13.21 -4.43
N GLY A 175 -4.05 12.51 -3.82
CA GLY A 175 -4.28 11.20 -3.21
C GLY A 175 -5.31 11.24 -2.08
N VAL A 176 -5.21 12.24 -1.20
CA VAL A 176 -6.18 12.47 -0.11
C VAL A 176 -7.57 12.75 -0.67
N GLU A 177 -7.72 13.69 -1.62
CA GLU A 177 -9.00 14.01 -2.26
C GLU A 177 -9.68 12.76 -2.86
N LEU A 178 -8.91 11.97 -3.63
CA LEU A 178 -9.43 10.75 -4.25
C LEU A 178 -9.84 9.70 -3.22
N ALA A 179 -9.10 9.59 -2.12
CA ALA A 179 -9.42 8.67 -1.04
C ALA A 179 -10.65 9.11 -0.23
N GLU A 180 -10.84 10.42 -0.02
CA GLU A 180 -12.04 10.99 0.61
C GLU A 180 -13.29 10.72 -0.25
N GLN A 181 -13.20 10.95 -1.55
CA GLN A 181 -14.28 10.64 -2.50
C GLN A 181 -14.60 9.15 -2.59
N ALA A 182 -13.75 8.27 -2.05
CA ALA A 182 -13.98 6.84 -2.03
C ALA A 182 -14.63 6.35 -0.72
N LEU A 183 -14.74 7.21 0.30
CA LEU A 183 -15.37 6.88 1.58
C LEU A 183 -16.89 6.60 1.42
N PRO A 184 -17.46 5.72 2.27
CA PRO A 184 -16.83 5.00 3.39
C PRO A 184 -15.89 3.85 2.95
N GLY A 185 -15.83 3.53 1.66
CA GLY A 185 -14.87 2.59 1.09
C GLY A 185 -13.42 3.08 1.12
N LEU A 186 -12.50 2.15 0.91
CA LEU A 186 -11.05 2.33 0.86
C LEU A 186 -10.45 3.00 2.10
N ARG A 187 -10.99 2.74 3.29
CA ARG A 187 -10.54 3.37 4.56
C ARG A 187 -9.03 3.26 4.81
N ARG A 188 -8.42 2.11 4.54
CA ARG A 188 -6.96 1.96 4.63
C ARG A 188 -6.21 2.89 3.66
N HIS A 189 -6.76 3.11 2.46
CA HIS A 189 -6.15 4.01 1.48
C HIS A 189 -6.30 5.47 1.90
N ARG A 190 -7.41 5.84 2.57
CA ARG A 190 -7.54 7.16 3.21
C ARG A 190 -6.39 7.40 4.20
N VAL A 191 -6.21 6.50 5.17
CA VAL A 191 -5.12 6.63 6.17
C VAL A 191 -3.73 6.59 5.52
N LYS A 192 -3.50 5.72 4.53
CA LYS A 192 -2.22 5.69 3.79
C LYS A 192 -1.97 6.98 3.00
N SER A 193 -3.02 7.66 2.53
CA SER A 193 -2.88 8.94 1.83
C SER A 193 -2.42 10.04 2.79
N ASP A 194 -2.88 10.04 4.05
CA ASP A 194 -2.36 10.96 5.08
C ASP A 194 -0.90 10.70 5.40
N VAL A 195 -0.50 9.42 5.46
CA VAL A 195 0.92 9.06 5.67
C VAL A 195 1.79 9.67 4.57
N VAL A 196 1.35 9.61 3.30
CA VAL A 196 2.07 10.21 2.17
C VAL A 196 2.02 11.74 2.22
N LEU A 197 0.89 12.33 2.62
CA LEU A 197 0.76 13.78 2.78
C LEU A 197 1.68 14.32 3.88
N ALA A 198 1.76 13.66 5.03
CA ALA A 198 2.67 14.04 6.10
C ALA A 198 4.13 14.00 5.63
N ALA A 199 4.53 12.94 4.92
CA ALA A 199 5.87 12.83 4.33
C ALA A 199 6.13 13.94 3.30
N ALA A 200 5.16 14.28 2.45
CA ALA A 200 5.29 15.34 1.44
C ALA A 200 5.38 16.73 2.07
N LEU A 201 4.62 17.01 3.15
CA LEU A 201 4.71 18.24 3.94
C LEU A 201 6.10 18.37 4.59
N CYS A 202 6.60 17.28 5.17
CA CYS A 202 7.95 17.24 5.73
C CYS A 202 9.00 17.54 4.64
N CYS A 203 8.91 16.89 3.48
CA CYS A 203 9.83 17.10 2.36
C CYS A 203 9.78 18.54 1.80
N ALA A 204 8.63 19.19 1.89
CA ALA A 204 8.44 20.58 1.47
C ALA A 204 8.82 21.60 2.57
N GLY A 205 9.31 21.15 3.73
CA GLY A 205 9.72 22.02 4.84
C GLY A 205 8.57 22.52 5.72
N SER A 206 7.34 22.07 5.51
CA SER A 206 6.17 22.40 6.35
C SER A 206 6.08 21.44 7.54
N ILE A 207 7.06 21.49 8.44
CA ILE A 207 7.25 20.50 9.52
C ILE A 207 6.06 20.48 10.49
N GLU A 208 5.55 21.64 10.90
CA GLU A 208 4.42 21.74 11.83
C GLU A 208 3.17 21.06 11.26
N SER A 209 2.81 21.36 10.02
CA SER A 209 1.69 20.70 9.35
C SER A 209 1.94 19.20 9.12
N ALA A 210 3.19 18.79 8.87
CA ALA A 210 3.54 17.39 8.75
C ALA A 210 3.27 16.62 10.06
N ARG A 211 3.63 17.22 11.21
CA ARG A 211 3.38 16.66 12.54
C ARG A 211 1.88 16.51 12.83
N GLU A 212 1.10 17.55 12.58
CA GLU A 212 -0.36 17.53 12.79
C GLU A 212 -1.06 16.41 11.99
N VAL A 213 -0.71 16.29 10.70
CA VAL A 213 -1.25 15.24 9.84
C VAL A 213 -0.77 13.86 10.30
N ALA A 214 0.51 13.72 10.67
CA ALA A 214 1.07 12.45 11.12
C ALA A 214 0.46 11.97 12.45
N ASP A 215 0.29 12.85 13.43
CA ASP A 215 -0.33 12.52 14.73
C ASP A 215 -1.79 12.10 14.57
N THR A 216 -2.55 12.83 13.74
CA THR A 216 -3.94 12.48 13.43
C THR A 216 -4.02 11.10 12.76
N ALA A 217 -3.20 10.87 11.74
CA ALA A 217 -3.15 9.58 11.05
C ALA A 217 -2.68 8.46 12.00
N LEU A 218 -1.80 8.75 12.96
CA LEU A 218 -1.31 7.76 13.92
C LEU A 218 -2.45 7.26 14.81
N ALA A 219 -3.35 8.15 15.25
CA ALA A 219 -4.56 7.79 15.97
C ALA A 219 -5.49 6.92 15.10
N ASP A 220 -5.71 7.29 13.84
CA ASP A 220 -6.55 6.52 12.91
C ASP A 220 -6.03 5.10 12.68
N THR A 221 -4.70 4.92 12.58
CA THR A 221 -4.12 3.59 12.44
C THR A 221 -4.39 2.70 13.66
N GLN A 222 -4.49 3.27 14.86
CA GLN A 222 -4.85 2.54 16.07
C GLN A 222 -6.31 2.09 16.00
N THR A 223 -7.21 3.03 15.73
CA THR A 223 -8.66 2.80 15.61
C THR A 223 -8.97 1.70 14.60
N HIS A 224 -8.19 1.62 13.52
CA HIS A 224 -8.42 0.70 12.42
C HIS A 224 -7.48 -0.53 12.40
N GLY A 225 -6.63 -0.69 13.40
CA GLY A 225 -5.71 -1.84 13.52
C GLY A 225 -4.67 -1.93 12.39
N LEU A 226 -4.27 -0.80 11.81
CA LEU A 226 -3.39 -0.71 10.65
C LEU A 226 -1.91 -0.68 11.06
N VAL A 227 -1.44 -1.76 11.69
CA VAL A 227 -0.10 -1.84 12.32
C VAL A 227 1.06 -1.41 11.41
N PRO A 228 1.13 -1.80 10.10
CA PRO A 228 2.22 -1.36 9.23
C PRO A 228 2.23 0.16 8.97
N LEU A 229 1.06 0.80 8.91
CA LEU A 229 0.97 2.25 8.74
C LEU A 229 1.31 2.97 10.05
N ARG A 230 0.89 2.41 11.19
CA ARG A 230 1.27 2.91 12.51
C ARG A 230 2.79 2.94 12.70
N TRP A 231 3.46 1.86 12.28
CA TRP A 231 4.92 1.79 12.26
C TRP A 231 5.53 2.89 11.37
N ALA A 232 5.03 3.05 10.14
CA ALA A 232 5.56 4.05 9.21
C ALA A 232 5.41 5.49 9.75
N LEU A 233 4.28 5.81 10.37
CA LEU A 233 4.05 7.11 11.01
C LEU A 233 4.95 7.32 12.22
N ALA A 234 5.13 6.30 13.06
CA ALA A 234 6.04 6.38 14.19
C ALA A 234 7.51 6.56 13.75
N CYS A 235 7.93 5.96 12.63
CA CYS A 235 9.24 6.25 12.04
C CYS A 235 9.34 7.72 11.59
N LEU A 236 8.34 8.24 10.88
CA LEU A 236 8.33 9.64 10.45
C LEU A 236 8.39 10.60 11.65
N LEU A 237 7.53 10.38 12.65
CA LEU A 237 7.47 11.18 13.87
C LEU A 237 8.72 11.05 14.74
N ALA A 238 9.46 9.94 14.66
CA ALA A 238 10.75 9.84 15.35
C ALA A 238 11.81 10.77 14.73
N ASP A 239 11.71 11.05 13.44
CA ASP A 239 12.64 11.92 12.71
C ASP A 239 12.25 13.41 12.82
N ILE A 240 10.94 13.70 12.94
CA ILE A 240 10.43 15.08 12.94
C ILE A 240 9.82 15.52 14.27
N ASP A 241 9.84 14.69 15.32
CA ASP A 241 9.07 14.83 16.57
C ASP A 241 7.55 14.78 16.40
N SER A 242 6.84 14.45 17.49
CA SER A 242 5.38 14.50 17.57
C SER A 242 4.92 15.78 18.28
N ALA A 243 3.75 16.30 17.91
CA ALA A 243 3.12 17.42 18.60
C ALA A 243 2.35 16.97 19.85
N THR A 244 2.01 15.67 19.94
CA THR A 244 1.12 15.12 20.97
C THR A 244 1.76 14.04 21.86
N LEU A 245 2.89 13.46 21.43
CA LEU A 245 3.57 12.37 22.13
C LEU A 245 5.02 12.73 22.43
N THR A 246 5.58 12.15 23.49
CA THR A 246 7.02 12.25 23.77
C THR A 246 7.83 11.39 22.81
N SER A 247 9.11 11.71 22.62
CA SER A 247 10.02 10.91 21.79
C SER A 247 10.13 9.46 22.27
N GLU A 248 10.04 9.21 23.59
CA GLU A 248 10.01 7.86 24.17
C GLU A 248 8.74 7.09 23.77
N GLN A 249 7.57 7.74 23.82
CA GLN A 249 6.31 7.13 23.39
C GLN A 249 6.31 6.79 21.90
N VAL A 250 6.83 7.69 21.05
CA VAL A 250 6.95 7.46 19.61
C VAL A 250 7.90 6.28 19.33
N ALA A 251 9.05 6.22 20.00
CA ALA A 251 10.00 5.13 19.88
C ALA A 251 9.39 3.79 20.32
N ALA A 252 8.67 3.76 21.44
CA ALA A 252 7.96 2.57 21.90
C ALA A 252 6.92 2.08 20.88
N ILE A 253 6.11 2.99 20.31
CA ILE A 253 5.14 2.64 19.26
C ILE A 253 5.83 2.02 18.04
N ARG A 254 6.93 2.63 17.58
CA ARG A 254 7.70 2.12 16.45
C ARG A 254 8.20 0.70 16.72
N ASP A 255 8.84 0.48 17.87
CA ASP A 255 9.48 -0.78 18.19
C ASP A 255 8.45 -1.89 18.47
N ASP A 256 7.34 -1.56 19.12
CA ASP A 256 6.22 -2.49 19.33
C ASP A 256 5.57 -2.93 18.01
N CYS A 257 5.33 -1.98 17.09
CA CYS A 257 4.78 -2.31 15.78
C CYS A 257 5.74 -3.18 14.98
N ALA A 258 7.05 -2.86 14.98
CA ALA A 258 8.07 -3.65 14.30
C ALA A 258 8.15 -5.07 14.89
N GLY A 259 8.11 -5.20 16.21
CA GLY A 259 8.07 -6.48 16.91
C GLY A 259 6.80 -7.29 16.58
N ALA A 260 5.64 -6.63 16.54
CA ALA A 260 4.37 -7.27 16.19
C ALA A 260 4.37 -7.77 14.74
N ILE A 261 4.84 -6.97 13.78
CA ILE A 261 4.97 -7.36 12.36
C ILE A 261 5.90 -8.56 12.24
N THR A 262 7.04 -8.55 12.92
CA THR A 262 8.02 -9.65 12.91
C THR A 262 7.42 -10.95 13.46
N ARG A 263 6.81 -10.91 14.66
CA ARG A 263 6.13 -12.07 15.27
C ARG A 263 5.01 -12.63 14.39
N ARG A 264 4.38 -11.77 13.60
CA ARG A 264 3.29 -12.13 12.67
C ARG A 264 3.78 -12.49 11.27
N GLY A 265 5.08 -12.75 11.09
CA GLY A 265 5.67 -13.29 9.85
C GLY A 265 6.26 -12.24 8.90
N GLY A 266 6.39 -10.99 9.33
CA GLY A 266 7.17 -9.97 8.63
C GLY A 266 8.67 -10.29 8.67
N ARG A 267 9.38 -9.99 7.57
CA ARG A 267 10.83 -10.21 7.44
C ARG A 267 11.47 -8.96 6.86
N TRP A 268 12.13 -8.20 7.71
CA TRP A 268 12.83 -6.97 7.33
C TRP A 268 14.04 -7.29 6.44
N THR A 269 14.15 -6.60 5.32
CA THR A 269 15.35 -6.63 4.49
C THR A 269 16.30 -5.59 5.02
N ARG A 270 17.54 -5.99 5.36
CA ARG A 270 18.58 -5.01 5.68
C ARG A 270 18.89 -4.20 4.43
N ARG A 271 18.91 -2.88 4.56
CA ARG A 271 19.41 -1.99 3.53
C ARG A 271 20.93 -2.12 3.42
#